data_AF-A0A9W6L0A2-F1
#
_entry.id   AF-A0A9W6L0A2-F1
#
_cell.length_a   1.000
_cell.length_b   1.000
_cell.length_c   1.000
_cell.angle_alpha   90.00
_cell.angle_beta   90.00
_cell.angle_gamma   90.00
#
_symmetry.space_group_name_H-M   'P 1'
#
loop_
_entity.id
_entity.type
_entity.pdbx_description
1 polymer ?
#
loop_
_entity_poly.entity_id
_entity_poly.type
_entity_poly.pdbx_seq_one_letter_code
_entity_poly.pdbx_strand_id
1 'polypeptide(L)'
;MADEKPGTAARSIQGEQQDDLQQGYVRASEEDVDLYVDGVSDEVIMCRERGRHLFPTIRQAGIHFSEVDEEGLFIRRLTCTCCRLAVRVERWEGARRGGRTRFARVTSGLVYQDGPNGEAYLAPSGRGHMTPRQIGDSVASKALAGQSLTALRKAAKDAQKAAEQAAQKPSARKPTGNATPRAAAKKSSTTAAKRGATKK
;
A
#
# COMPACT_ATOMS: atom_id res chain seq x y z
N MET A 1 -26.17 -10.92 -21.99
CA MET A 1 -25.54 -11.98 -21.19
C MET A 1 -24.05 -11.80 -21.37
N ALA A 2 -23.37 -11.23 -20.37
CA ALA A 2 -21.93 -10.99 -20.45
C ALA A 2 -21.22 -12.25 -19.93
N ASP A 3 -20.36 -12.82 -20.78
CA ASP A 3 -19.41 -13.88 -20.42
C ASP A 3 -18.46 -13.33 -19.35
N GLU A 4 -18.77 -13.59 -18.09
CA GLU A 4 -17.87 -13.30 -16.97
C GLU A 4 -16.78 -14.38 -17.00
N LYS A 5 -15.70 -14.11 -17.75
CA LYS A 5 -14.52 -14.97 -17.79
C LYS A 5 -14.03 -15.16 -16.35
N PRO A 6 -14.02 -16.40 -15.80
CA PRO A 6 -13.47 -16.63 -14.47
C PRO A 6 -11.98 -16.28 -14.53
N GLY A 7 -11.59 -15.17 -13.91
CA GLY A 7 -10.19 -14.80 -13.76
C GLY A 7 -9.45 -15.96 -13.13
N THR A 8 -8.49 -16.53 -13.85
CA THR A 8 -7.64 -17.61 -13.36
C THR A 8 -7.06 -17.19 -12.01
N ALA A 9 -7.23 -18.02 -10.98
CA ALA A 9 -6.72 -17.72 -9.65
C ALA A 9 -5.20 -17.56 -9.74
N ALA A 10 -4.75 -16.30 -9.73
CA ALA A 10 -3.36 -15.94 -9.75
C ALA A 10 -2.81 -16.00 -8.32
N ARG A 11 -1.51 -16.29 -8.21
CA ARG A 11 -0.83 -16.21 -6.93
C ARG A 11 -0.41 -14.77 -6.65
N SER A 12 0.04 -14.53 -5.43
CA SER A 12 0.70 -13.26 -5.12
C SER A 12 1.98 -13.12 -5.91
N ILE A 13 2.46 -11.89 -6.08
CA ILE A 13 3.78 -11.62 -6.70
C ILE A 13 4.89 -12.49 -6.05
N GLN A 14 4.78 -12.78 -4.75
CA GLN A 14 5.70 -13.67 -4.04
C GLN A 14 5.46 -15.15 -4.36
N GLY A 15 4.20 -15.55 -4.58
CA GLY A 15 3.85 -16.90 -5.01
C GLY A 15 4.19 -17.16 -6.48
N GLU A 16 4.06 -16.15 -7.35
CA GLU A 16 4.56 -16.14 -8.73
C GLU A 16 6.07 -16.47 -8.71
N GLN A 17 6.85 -15.76 -7.89
CA GLN A 17 8.29 -16.01 -7.72
C GLN A 17 8.62 -17.43 -7.23
N GLN A 18 7.75 -18.08 -6.44
CA GLN A 18 8.00 -19.43 -5.91
C GLN A 18 7.67 -20.54 -6.91
N ASP A 19 6.57 -20.40 -7.66
CA ASP A 19 6.19 -21.40 -8.67
C ASP A 19 7.20 -21.41 -9.84
N ASP A 20 7.73 -20.24 -10.20
CA ASP A 20 8.70 -20.10 -11.28
C ASP A 20 10.08 -20.71 -10.95
N LEU A 21 10.44 -20.73 -9.66
CA LEU A 21 11.62 -21.48 -9.19
C LEU A 21 11.47 -22.99 -9.40
N GLN A 22 10.23 -23.50 -9.46
CA GLN A 22 9.94 -24.92 -9.64
C GLN A 22 9.81 -25.33 -11.12
N GLN A 23 9.45 -24.41 -12.03
CA GLN A 23 9.12 -24.74 -13.43
C GLN A 23 10.20 -24.41 -14.47
N GLY A 24 11.37 -23.93 -14.06
CA GLY A 24 12.42 -23.52 -14.99
C GLY A 24 12.42 -22.01 -15.17
N TYR A 25 13.25 -21.36 -14.35
CA TYR A 25 13.29 -19.92 -14.19
C TYR A 25 13.90 -19.23 -15.43
N VAL A 26 13.06 -18.75 -16.36
CA VAL A 26 13.49 -17.91 -17.47
C VAL A 26 13.24 -16.45 -17.11
N ARG A 27 14.31 -15.66 -16.99
CA ARG A 27 14.19 -14.21 -16.76
C ARG A 27 13.75 -13.51 -18.04
N ALA A 28 12.92 -12.47 -17.86
CA ALA A 28 12.62 -11.53 -18.92
C ALA A 28 13.90 -10.80 -19.37
N SER A 29 13.99 -10.53 -20.67
CA SER A 29 15.04 -9.67 -21.22
C SER A 29 14.82 -8.21 -20.79
N GLU A 30 15.84 -7.37 -20.92
CA GLU A 30 15.72 -5.94 -20.58
C GLU A 30 14.70 -5.25 -21.49
N GLU A 31 14.65 -5.63 -22.77
CA GLU A 31 13.69 -5.09 -23.73
C GLU A 31 12.25 -5.46 -23.39
N ASP A 32 12.01 -6.71 -22.96
CA ASP A 32 10.68 -7.15 -22.52
C ASP A 32 10.23 -6.42 -21.26
N VAL A 33 11.16 -6.15 -20.33
CA VAL A 33 10.91 -5.35 -19.13
C VAL A 33 10.56 -3.92 -19.52
N ASP A 34 11.32 -3.30 -20.43
CA ASP A 34 11.07 -1.95 -20.89
C ASP A 34 9.70 -1.80 -21.56
N LEU A 35 9.35 -2.75 -22.45
CA LEU A 35 8.04 -2.80 -23.12
C LEU A 35 6.89 -2.95 -22.13
N TYR A 36 7.08 -3.74 -21.06
CA TYR A 36 6.09 -3.85 -20.00
C TYR A 36 5.96 -2.55 -19.22
N VAL A 37 7.09 -1.92 -18.84
CA VAL A 37 7.10 -0.66 -18.10
C VAL A 37 6.39 0.46 -18.88
N ASP A 38 6.54 0.50 -20.21
CA ASP A 38 5.85 1.48 -21.06
C ASP A 38 4.34 1.22 -21.22
N GLY A 39 3.88 0.00 -20.93
CA GLY A 39 2.52 -0.45 -21.20
C GLY A 39 1.59 -0.47 -19.98
N VAL A 40 2.06 -0.09 -18.79
CA VAL A 40 1.29 -0.16 -17.54
C VAL A 40 1.34 1.15 -16.76
N SER A 41 0.35 1.40 -15.88
CA SER A 41 0.34 2.62 -15.08
C SER A 41 1.43 2.67 -14.00
N ASP A 42 1.73 3.88 -13.54
CA ASP A 42 2.64 4.13 -12.41
C ASP A 42 2.22 3.34 -11.17
N GLU A 43 0.92 3.19 -10.89
CA GLU A 43 0.46 2.43 -9.73
C GLU A 43 0.73 0.92 -9.84
N VAL A 44 0.75 0.38 -11.07
CA VAL A 44 1.20 -0.99 -11.35
C VAL A 44 2.70 -1.09 -11.10
N ILE A 45 3.49 -0.15 -11.63
CA ILE A 45 4.94 -0.06 -11.41
C ILE A 45 5.27 -0.03 -9.91
N MET A 46 4.58 0.82 -9.14
CA MET A 46 4.75 0.91 -7.69
C MET A 46 4.53 -0.44 -6.97
N CYS A 47 3.54 -1.22 -7.40
CA CYS A 47 3.30 -2.55 -6.84
C CYS A 47 4.40 -3.55 -7.22
N ARG A 48 4.88 -3.48 -8.46
CA ARG A 48 5.93 -4.35 -9.01
C ARG A 48 7.30 -4.07 -8.41
N GLU A 49 7.73 -2.81 -8.33
CA GLU A 49 8.97 -2.39 -7.66
C GLU A 49 8.98 -2.81 -6.19
N ARG A 50 7.82 -2.73 -5.53
CA ARG A 50 7.66 -3.15 -4.13
C ARG A 50 7.62 -4.68 -3.96
N GLY A 51 7.34 -5.42 -5.03
CA GLY A 51 7.17 -6.87 -5.02
C GLY A 51 5.95 -7.39 -4.23
N ARG A 52 4.99 -6.51 -3.88
CA ARG A 52 3.75 -6.90 -3.17
C ARG A 52 2.62 -5.91 -3.38
N HIS A 53 1.39 -6.41 -3.26
CA HIS A 53 0.15 -5.61 -3.22
C HIS A 53 -0.20 -5.13 -1.81
N LEU A 54 -0.89 -3.99 -1.71
CA LEU A 54 -1.43 -3.49 -0.43
C LEU A 54 -2.95 -3.57 -0.41
N PHE A 55 -3.46 -4.44 0.47
CA PHE A 55 -4.88 -4.60 0.73
C PHE A 55 -5.22 -3.97 2.08
N PRO A 56 -6.39 -3.33 2.20
CA PRO A 56 -6.82 -2.76 3.47
C PRO A 56 -7.04 -3.87 4.49
N THR A 57 -6.66 -3.60 5.74
CA THR A 57 -6.89 -4.52 6.86
C THR A 57 -8.38 -4.56 7.23
N ILE A 58 -8.81 -5.61 7.95
CA ILE A 58 -10.18 -5.71 8.48
C ILE A 58 -10.52 -4.51 9.36
N ARG A 59 -9.56 -3.99 10.13
CA ARG A 59 -9.77 -2.80 10.96
C ARG A 59 -10.05 -1.53 10.14
N GLN A 60 -9.44 -1.41 8.96
CA GLN A 60 -9.59 -0.24 8.09
C GLN A 60 -10.86 -0.28 7.25
N ALA A 61 -11.19 -1.44 6.67
CA ALA A 61 -12.30 -1.57 5.71
C ALA A 61 -13.51 -2.36 6.24
N GLY A 62 -13.48 -2.82 7.48
CA GLY A 62 -14.51 -3.72 8.03
C GLY A 62 -14.47 -5.11 7.38
N ILE A 63 -15.47 -5.93 7.71
CA ILE A 63 -15.71 -7.22 7.08
C ILE A 63 -17.04 -7.18 6.33
N HIS A 64 -16.97 -7.36 5.01
CA HIS A 64 -18.11 -7.43 4.11
C HIS A 64 -17.88 -8.61 3.20
N PHE A 65 -18.87 -9.50 3.11
CA PHE A 65 -18.86 -10.63 2.19
C PHE A 65 -19.65 -10.24 0.94
N SER A 66 -19.06 -10.43 -0.23
CA SER A 66 -19.69 -10.10 -1.51
C SER A 66 -20.64 -11.18 -1.98
N GLU A 67 -20.37 -12.44 -1.62
CA GLU A 67 -21.09 -13.61 -2.10
C GLU A 67 -20.82 -14.82 -1.19
N VAL A 68 -21.52 -15.91 -1.46
CA VAL A 68 -21.29 -17.24 -0.88
C VAL A 68 -21.08 -18.19 -2.05
N ASP A 69 -19.99 -18.96 -2.04
CA ASP A 69 -19.70 -19.91 -3.11
C ASP A 69 -20.51 -21.22 -2.97
N GLU A 70 -20.37 -22.12 -3.94
CA GLU A 70 -21.10 -23.39 -4.00
C GLU A 70 -20.82 -24.32 -2.80
N GLU A 71 -19.68 -24.14 -2.14
CA GLU A 71 -19.27 -24.88 -0.94
C GLU A 71 -19.82 -24.25 0.34
N GLY A 72 -20.57 -23.15 0.23
CA GLY A 72 -21.11 -22.41 1.36
C GLY A 72 -20.10 -21.50 2.05
N LEU A 73 -18.95 -21.22 1.43
CA LEU A 73 -17.94 -20.33 1.98
C LEU A 73 -18.27 -18.88 1.63
N PHE A 74 -18.16 -18.00 2.63
CA PHE A 74 -18.33 -16.56 2.44
C PHE A 74 -17.11 -15.97 1.74
N ILE A 75 -17.34 -15.25 0.65
CA ILE A 75 -16.28 -14.65 -0.14
C ILE A 75 -16.14 -13.17 0.22
N ARG A 76 -14.90 -12.75 0.49
CA ARG A 76 -14.53 -11.34 0.69
C ARG A 76 -13.52 -10.92 -0.35
N ARG A 77 -13.84 -9.87 -1.10
CA ARG A 77 -12.99 -9.31 -2.16
C ARG A 77 -12.36 -8.01 -1.69
N LEU A 78 -11.04 -7.91 -1.79
CA LEU A 78 -10.26 -6.74 -1.39
C LEU A 78 -9.42 -6.26 -2.57
N THR A 79 -9.68 -5.04 -3.02
CA THR A 79 -8.90 -4.43 -4.09
C THR A 79 -7.62 -3.80 -3.54
N CYS A 80 -6.52 -3.94 -4.28
CA CYS A 80 -5.26 -3.30 -3.96
C CYS A 80 -5.42 -1.78 -4.00
N THR A 81 -5.06 -1.12 -2.91
CA THR A 81 -5.19 0.34 -2.74
C THR A 81 -4.22 1.15 -3.61
N CYS A 82 -3.25 0.49 -4.23
CA CYS A 82 -2.26 1.09 -5.11
C CYS A 82 -2.72 0.91 -6.58
N CYS A 83 -2.46 -0.26 -7.17
CA CYS A 83 -2.74 -0.50 -8.59
C CYS A 83 -4.22 -0.62 -8.95
N ARG A 84 -5.12 -0.89 -7.99
CA ARG A 84 -6.56 -1.17 -8.23
C ARG A 84 -6.87 -2.37 -9.14
N LEU A 85 -5.87 -3.01 -9.74
CA LEU A 85 -6.03 -4.17 -10.63
C LEU A 85 -5.99 -5.51 -9.90
N ALA A 86 -5.27 -5.59 -8.78
CA ALA A 86 -5.18 -6.82 -8.01
C ALA A 86 -6.28 -6.91 -6.97
N VAL A 87 -7.06 -7.99 -7.01
CA VAL A 87 -8.14 -8.28 -6.06
C VAL A 87 -7.80 -9.54 -5.28
N ARG A 88 -7.57 -9.39 -3.97
CA ARG A 88 -7.46 -10.53 -3.07
C ARG A 88 -8.84 -11.08 -2.79
N VAL A 89 -9.04 -12.35 -3.14
CA VAL A 89 -10.27 -13.10 -2.88
C VAL A 89 -10.03 -14.00 -1.68
N GLU A 90 -10.67 -13.72 -0.56
CA GLU A 90 -10.60 -14.50 0.67
C GLU A 90 -11.86 -15.37 0.81
N ARG A 91 -11.70 -16.65 1.12
CA ARG A 91 -12.82 -17.55 1.45
C ARG A 91 -12.88 -17.77 2.96
N TRP A 92 -14.07 -17.64 3.52
CA TRP A 92 -14.30 -17.67 4.96
C TRP A 92 -15.38 -18.68 5.31
N GLU A 93 -15.14 -19.47 6.35
CA GLU A 93 -16.11 -20.38 6.92
C GLU A 93 -16.68 -19.78 8.21
N GLY A 94 -18.01 -19.80 8.35
CA GLY A 94 -18.70 -19.42 9.57
C GLY A 94 -19.18 -20.64 10.34
N ALA A 95 -18.65 -20.89 11.53
CA ALA A 95 -19.05 -22.03 12.36
C ALA A 95 -19.53 -21.58 13.74
N ARG A 96 -20.59 -22.21 14.26
CA ARG A 96 -21.05 -21.97 15.63
C ARG A 96 -20.20 -22.78 16.60
N ARG A 97 -19.45 -22.11 17.49
CA ARG A 97 -18.61 -22.73 18.52
C ARG A 97 -18.91 -22.14 19.88
N GLY A 98 -19.46 -22.94 20.78
CA GLY A 98 -19.73 -22.56 22.18
C GLY A 98 -20.65 -21.34 22.30
N GLY A 99 -21.82 -21.37 21.64
CA GLY A 99 -22.85 -20.33 21.74
C GLY A 99 -22.61 -19.06 20.89
N ARG A 100 -21.44 -18.90 20.28
CA ARG A 100 -21.12 -17.79 19.36
C ARG A 100 -20.73 -18.27 17.97
N THR A 101 -21.05 -17.47 16.96
CA THR A 101 -20.56 -17.67 15.60
C THR A 101 -19.13 -17.15 15.50
N ARG A 102 -18.23 -17.96 14.92
CA ARG A 102 -16.85 -17.59 14.62
C ARG A 102 -16.61 -17.76 13.14
N PHE A 103 -15.84 -16.83 12.57
CA PHE A 103 -15.42 -16.86 11.18
C PHE A 103 -13.92 -17.16 11.10
N ALA A 104 -13.54 -18.07 10.23
CA ALA A 104 -12.15 -18.42 9.96
C ALA A 104 -11.89 -18.29 8.46
N ARG A 105 -10.76 -17.67 8.08
CA ARG A 105 -10.33 -17.64 6.69
C ARG A 105 -9.75 -19.01 6.33
N VAL A 106 -10.34 -19.67 5.36
CA VAL A 106 -9.96 -21.01 4.89
C VAL A 106 -8.86 -20.91 3.85
N THR A 107 -9.04 -20.03 2.86
CA THR A 107 -8.04 -19.78 1.81
C THR A 107 -8.09 -18.33 1.33
N SER A 108 -7.05 -17.92 0.61
CA SER A 108 -7.03 -16.65 -0.11
C SER A 108 -6.22 -16.78 -1.39
N GLY A 109 -6.75 -16.22 -2.48
CA GLY A 109 -6.07 -16.13 -3.78
C GLY A 109 -6.05 -14.68 -4.30
N LEU A 110 -5.39 -14.48 -5.42
CA LEU A 110 -5.42 -13.22 -6.15
C LEU A 110 -6.12 -13.40 -7.50
N VAL A 111 -6.83 -12.37 -7.90
CA VAL A 111 -7.41 -12.23 -9.22
C VAL A 111 -6.94 -10.89 -9.75
N TYR A 112 -6.37 -10.89 -10.94
CA TYR A 112 -6.01 -9.66 -11.63
C TYR A 112 -7.14 -9.27 -12.57
N GLN A 113 -7.50 -8.00 -12.53
CA GLN A 113 -8.46 -7.37 -13.42
C GLN A 113 -7.72 -6.50 -14.42
N ASP A 114 -8.31 -6.35 -15.61
CA ASP A 114 -7.79 -5.41 -16.60
C ASP A 114 -8.06 -3.97 -16.14
N GLY A 115 -7.10 -3.10 -16.42
CA GLY A 115 -7.23 -1.68 -16.13
C GLY A 115 -8.23 -0.99 -17.07
N PRO A 116 -8.73 0.20 -16.67
CA PRO A 116 -9.69 0.97 -17.47
C PRO A 116 -9.12 1.36 -18.85
N ASN A 117 -7.79 1.39 -19.00
CA ASN A 117 -7.09 1.72 -20.24
C ASN A 117 -6.64 0.47 -21.03
N GLY A 118 -7.11 -0.73 -20.66
CA GLY A 118 -6.66 -1.99 -21.26
C GLY A 118 -5.32 -2.49 -20.70
N GLU A 119 -4.84 -1.91 -19.60
CA GLU A 119 -3.61 -2.33 -18.93
C GLU A 119 -3.75 -3.71 -18.32
N ALA A 120 -2.85 -4.62 -18.66
CA ALA A 120 -2.77 -5.94 -18.02
C ALA A 120 -1.71 -5.91 -16.92
N TYR A 121 -2.10 -6.30 -15.70
CA TYR A 121 -1.14 -6.35 -14.59
C TYR A 121 -0.01 -7.36 -14.83
N LEU A 122 -0.37 -8.53 -15.35
CA LEU A 122 0.58 -9.59 -15.68
C LEU A 122 1.26 -9.31 -17.02
N ALA A 123 2.56 -9.57 -17.08
CA ALA A 123 3.27 -9.52 -18.35
C ALA A 123 2.73 -10.62 -19.30
N PRO A 124 2.72 -10.39 -20.61
CA PRO A 124 2.31 -11.40 -21.59
C PRO A 124 3.06 -12.73 -21.40
N SER A 125 2.36 -13.84 -21.57
CA SER A 125 2.96 -15.18 -21.50
C SER A 125 4.13 -15.31 -22.48
N GLY A 126 5.23 -15.94 -22.04
CA GLY A 126 6.40 -16.20 -22.88
C GLY A 126 7.51 -15.15 -22.81
N ARG A 127 7.31 -14.03 -22.11
CA ARG A 127 8.33 -12.97 -21.92
C ARG A 127 9.26 -13.18 -20.72
N GLY A 128 9.18 -14.33 -20.06
CA GLY A 128 9.94 -14.60 -18.83
C GLY A 128 9.49 -13.77 -17.63
N HIS A 129 10.10 -14.05 -16.47
CA HIS A 129 9.76 -13.40 -15.21
C HIS A 129 10.51 -12.07 -15.05
N MET A 130 9.77 -11.02 -14.66
CA MET A 130 10.31 -9.70 -14.36
C MET A 130 10.49 -9.51 -12.86
N THR A 131 11.71 -9.29 -12.40
CA THR A 131 11.99 -9.04 -10.99
C THR A 131 11.69 -7.59 -10.59
N PRO A 132 11.36 -7.31 -9.31
CA PRO A 132 11.21 -5.94 -8.83
C PRO A 132 12.42 -5.04 -9.12
N ARG A 133 13.62 -5.64 -9.09
CA ARG A 133 14.87 -4.96 -9.44
C ARG A 133 14.92 -4.55 -10.91
N GLN A 134 14.62 -5.47 -11.83
CA GLN A 134 14.60 -5.16 -13.27
C GLN A 134 13.61 -4.03 -13.59
N ILE A 135 12.43 -4.05 -12.97
CA ILE A 135 11.44 -2.98 -13.12
C ILE A 135 12.01 -1.64 -12.63
N GLY A 136 12.59 -1.61 -11.42
CA GLY A 136 13.19 -0.39 -10.87
C GLY A 136 14.39 0.11 -11.69
N ASP A 137 15.23 -0.80 -12.18
CA ASP A 137 16.39 -0.46 -13.03
C ASP A 137 15.92 0.14 -14.38
N SER A 138 14.86 -0.39 -14.99
CA SER A 138 14.23 0.16 -16.20
C SER A 138 13.66 1.56 -15.96
N VAL A 139 12.85 1.73 -14.90
CA VAL A 139 12.26 3.03 -14.53
C VAL A 139 13.34 4.08 -14.25
N ALA A 140 14.39 3.72 -13.50
CA ALA A 140 15.51 4.61 -13.22
C ALA A 140 16.27 4.98 -14.49
N SER A 141 16.53 4.02 -15.37
CA SER A 141 17.23 4.26 -16.64
C SER A 141 16.44 5.21 -17.54
N LYS A 142 15.11 5.06 -17.60
CA LYS A 142 14.21 5.97 -18.32
C LYS A 142 14.19 7.37 -17.71
N ALA A 143 14.09 7.49 -16.39
CA ALA A 143 14.10 8.79 -15.70
C ALA A 143 15.42 9.57 -15.86
N LEU A 144 16.54 8.84 -16.03
CA LEU A 144 17.87 9.41 -16.21
C LEU A 144 18.26 9.54 -17.69
N ALA A 145 17.37 9.16 -18.62
CA ALA A 145 17.63 9.25 -20.05
C ALA A 145 18.00 10.69 -20.44
N GLY A 146 19.10 10.84 -21.19
CA GLY A 146 19.62 12.15 -21.61
C GLY A 146 20.55 12.85 -20.60
N GLN A 147 20.72 12.33 -19.39
CA GLN A 147 21.71 12.86 -18.44
C GLN A 147 23.06 12.17 -18.63
N SER A 148 24.14 12.96 -18.65
CA SER A 148 25.49 12.39 -18.63
C SER A 148 25.87 11.94 -17.22
N LEU A 149 26.66 10.87 -17.11
CA LEU A 149 27.20 10.40 -15.84
C LEU A 149 27.99 11.50 -15.10
N THR A 150 28.66 12.38 -15.84
CA THR A 150 29.39 13.51 -15.27
C THR A 150 28.44 14.54 -14.64
N ALA A 151 27.33 14.87 -15.31
CA ALA A 151 26.31 15.77 -14.77
C ALA A 151 25.67 15.18 -13.50
N LEU A 152 25.34 13.89 -13.51
CA LEU A 152 24.81 13.16 -12.36
C LEU A 152 25.75 13.19 -11.16
N ARG A 153 27.04 12.90 -11.39
CA ARG A 153 28.07 12.96 -10.33
C ARG A 153 28.24 14.36 -9.77
N LYS A 154 28.13 15.40 -10.60
CA LYS A 154 28.20 16.80 -10.15
C LYS A 154 27.00 17.16 -9.28
N ALA A 155 25.78 16.86 -9.76
CA ALA A 155 24.55 17.10 -9.02
C ALA A 155 24.54 16.38 -7.65
N ALA A 156 25.02 15.14 -7.59
CA ALA A 156 25.15 14.39 -6.34
C ALA A 156 26.11 15.06 -5.34
N LYS A 157 27.26 15.55 -5.81
CA LYS A 157 28.22 16.29 -4.96
C LYS A 157 27.64 17.61 -4.45
N ASP A 158 26.91 18.33 -5.28
CA ASP A 158 26.29 19.60 -4.90
C ASP A 158 25.16 19.38 -3.87
N ALA A 159 24.37 18.32 -4.04
CA ALA A 159 23.34 17.92 -3.07
C ALA A 159 23.94 17.50 -1.71
N GLN A 160 25.05 16.75 -1.70
CA GLN A 160 25.77 16.39 -0.47
C GLN A 160 26.26 17.62 0.29
N LYS A 161 26.91 18.57 -0.42
CA LYS A 161 27.35 19.83 0.18
C LYS A 161 26.19 20.64 0.75
N ALA A 162 25.06 20.70 0.05
CA ALA A 162 23.87 21.40 0.52
C ALA A 162 23.29 20.74 1.79
N ALA A 163 23.25 19.40 1.85
CA ALA A 163 22.80 18.67 3.03
C ALA A 163 23.73 18.89 4.24
N GLU A 164 25.05 18.89 4.03
CA GLU A 164 26.05 19.20 5.07
C GLU A 164 25.90 20.63 5.61
N GLN A 165 25.69 21.61 4.73
CA GLN A 165 25.46 23.00 5.12
C GLN A 165 24.13 23.19 5.87
N ALA A 166 23.08 22.44 5.49
CA ALA A 166 21.80 22.44 6.19
C ALA A 166 21.92 21.82 7.60
N ALA A 167 22.72 20.76 7.75
CA ALA A 167 23.00 20.14 9.04
C ALA A 167 23.87 21.01 9.97
N GLN A 168 24.71 21.88 9.39
CA GLN A 168 25.62 22.77 10.13
C GLN A 168 24.99 24.10 10.57
N LYS A 169 23.80 24.48 10.09
CA LYS A 169 23.08 25.66 10.61
C LYS A 169 22.50 25.34 11.99
N PRO A 170 23.02 25.90 13.09
CA PRO A 170 22.37 25.77 14.38
C PRO A 170 21.04 26.52 14.30
N SER A 171 19.97 25.89 14.76
CA SER A 171 18.70 26.56 15.00
C SER A 171 18.96 27.74 15.94
N ALA A 172 19.05 28.95 15.39
CA ALA A 172 19.10 30.19 16.15
C ALA A 172 17.70 30.44 16.76
N ARG A 173 17.28 29.54 17.64
CA ARG A 173 16.12 29.76 18.50
C ARG A 173 16.60 30.63 19.64
N LYS A 174 16.50 31.94 19.44
CA LYS A 174 16.68 32.95 20.49
C LYS A 174 15.80 32.53 21.69
N PRO A 175 16.36 32.32 22.90
CA PRO A 175 15.54 32.09 24.07
C PRO A 175 14.89 33.44 24.41
N THR A 176 13.60 33.58 24.12
CA THR A 176 12.81 34.63 24.76
C THR A 176 12.69 34.26 26.23
N GLY A 177 13.53 34.90 27.03
CA GLY A 177 13.60 34.73 28.48
C GLY A 177 12.28 35.08 29.17
N ASN A 178 12.05 34.37 30.27
CA ASN A 178 10.98 34.54 31.25
C ASN A 178 10.60 36.00 31.52
N ALA A 179 9.29 36.25 31.53
CA ALA A 179 8.68 37.23 32.42
C ALA A 179 7.37 36.66 32.97
N THR A 180 7.47 35.94 34.08
CA THR A 180 6.35 35.72 35.00
C THR A 180 6.23 36.96 35.88
N PRO A 181 5.04 37.56 36.05
CA PRO A 181 4.70 38.22 37.29
C PRO A 181 3.67 37.37 38.03
N ARG A 182 4.10 36.84 39.17
CA ARG A 182 3.24 36.29 40.21
C ARG A 182 2.88 37.42 41.17
N ALA A 183 1.64 37.35 41.66
CA ALA A 183 1.03 38.05 42.80
C ALA A 183 0.25 39.34 42.50
N ALA A 184 -1.07 39.31 42.74
CA ALA A 184 -1.60 39.76 44.03
C ALA A 184 -3.07 39.35 44.20
N ALA A 185 -3.39 38.87 45.39
CA ALA A 185 -4.71 38.50 45.87
C ALA A 185 -5.62 39.73 46.01
N LYS A 186 -6.93 39.55 45.78
CA LYS A 186 -7.99 40.24 46.52
C LYS A 186 -9.18 39.31 46.76
N LYS A 187 -9.52 39.17 48.05
CA LYS A 187 -10.66 38.45 48.63
C LYS A 187 -11.96 39.27 48.49
N SER A 188 -13.06 38.56 48.77
CA SER A 188 -14.44 39.01 49.14
C SER A 188 -15.33 39.42 47.96
N SER A 189 -16.57 38.93 47.82
CA SER A 189 -17.63 38.66 48.81
C SER A 189 -18.57 37.53 48.34
N THR A 190 -18.84 36.48 49.14
CA THR A 190 -20.06 36.25 49.95
C THR A 190 -21.39 36.70 49.33
N THR A 191 -22.30 35.76 48.99
CA THR A 191 -23.70 35.70 49.50
C THR A 191 -24.34 34.31 49.27
N ALA A 192 -24.73 33.71 50.40
CA ALA A 192 -25.80 32.77 50.74
C ALA A 192 -26.47 31.80 49.70
N ALA A 193 -26.31 30.51 50.01
CA ALA A 193 -27.33 29.47 50.23
C ALA A 193 -28.72 29.52 49.54
N LYS A 194 -29.08 28.39 48.89
CA LYS A 194 -30.25 27.60 49.31
C LYS A 194 -30.17 26.15 48.83
N ARG A 195 -30.19 25.21 49.79
CA ARG A 195 -30.57 23.81 49.61
C ARG A 195 -32.07 23.74 49.28
N GLY A 196 -32.45 22.77 48.46
CA GLY A 196 -33.85 22.41 48.23
C GLY A 196 -33.93 21.06 47.52
N ALA A 197 -34.10 20.00 48.30
CA ALA A 197 -34.28 18.64 47.82
C ALA A 197 -35.74 18.39 47.38
N THR A 198 -35.88 17.41 46.49
CA THR A 198 -36.97 16.40 46.38
C THR A 198 -38.37 16.76 45.84
N LYS A 199 -38.73 15.92 44.84
CA LYS A 199 -40.01 15.26 44.53
C LYS A 199 -41.21 16.09 44.07
N LYS A 200 -41.66 15.80 42.84
CA LYS A 200 -42.80 14.92 42.58
C LYS A 200 -42.62 14.20 41.26
#